data_AF-A0A7Y7C1P0-F1
#
_entry.id   AF-A0A7Y7C1P0-F1
#
_cell.length_a   1.000
_cell.length_b   1.000
_cell.length_c   1.000
_cell.angle_alpha   90.00
_cell.angle_beta   90.00
_cell.angle_gamma   90.00
#
_symmetry.space_group_name_H-M   'P 1'
#
loop_
_entity.id
_entity.type
_entity.pdbx_description
1 polymer ?
#
loop_
_entity_poly.entity_id
_entity_poly.type
_entity_poly.pdbx_seq_one_letter_code
_entity_poly.pdbx_strand_id
1 'polypeptide(L)'
;MDVTEAIIKFLITAMVVGVPLFGLTLRFSLNPLVEAFIRLKEAQHGGMEVRLLRERVAHMERLLEAHGLMDDHLPVSLRASAPERLPAVAPLKDRERV
;
A
#
# COMPACT_ATOMS: atom_id res chain seq x y z
N MET A 1 4.66 -28.90 52.94
CA MET A 1 3.76 -28.41 51.89
C MET A 1 3.63 -29.53 50.88
N ASP A 2 2.41 -29.96 50.59
CA ASP A 2 2.18 -31.10 49.70
C ASP A 2 2.55 -30.77 48.25
N VAL A 3 3.15 -31.72 47.54
CA VAL A 3 3.60 -31.53 46.14
C VAL A 3 2.44 -31.13 45.24
N THR A 4 1.27 -31.74 45.46
CA THR A 4 0.02 -31.41 44.77
C THR A 4 -0.40 -29.96 45.02
N GLU A 5 -0.26 -29.47 46.25
CA GLU A 5 -0.59 -28.09 46.61
C GLU A 5 0.35 -27.10 45.91
N ALA A 6 1.64 -27.42 45.81
CA ALA A 6 2.62 -26.61 45.09
C ALA A 6 2.32 -26.52 43.58
N ILE A 7 1.93 -27.64 42.95
CA ILE A 7 1.57 -27.68 41.53
C ILE A 7 0.33 -26.82 41.25
N ILE A 8 -0.69 -26.94 42.10
CA ILE A 8 -1.92 -26.15 41.97
C ILE A 8 -1.63 -24.65 42.10
N LYS A 9 -0.84 -24.25 43.10
CA LYS A 9 -0.43 -22.85 43.29
C LYS A 9 0.36 -22.31 42.09
N PHE A 10 1.25 -23.12 41.52
CA PHE A 10 2.00 -22.74 40.34
C PHE A 10 1.10 -22.54 39.12
N LEU A 11 0.18 -23.47 38.85
CA LEU A 11 -0.78 -23.36 37.74
C LEU A 11 -1.67 -22.12 37.85
N ILE A 12 -2.19 -21.85 39.05
CA ILE A 12 -3.01 -20.65 39.30
C ILE A 12 -2.18 -19.39 39.06
N THR A 13 -0.96 -19.34 39.60
CA THR A 13 -0.06 -18.19 39.43
C THR A 13 0.29 -17.97 37.96
N ALA A 14 0.59 -19.05 37.23
CA ALA A 14 0.88 -19.02 35.81
C ALA A 14 -0.32 -18.54 34.99
N MET A 15 -1.56 -18.91 35.36
CA MET A 15 -2.76 -18.40 34.69
C MET A 15 -2.99 -16.91 34.99
N VAL A 16 -2.87 -16.51 36.24
CA VAL A 16 -3.12 -15.14 36.69
C VAL A 16 -2.13 -14.16 36.08
N VAL A 17 -0.87 -14.57 35.90
CA VAL A 17 0.15 -13.74 35.24
C VAL A 17 0.12 -13.92 33.72
N GLY A 18 -0.02 -15.15 33.25
CA GLY A 18 0.05 -15.50 31.83
C GLY A 18 -1.11 -14.94 31.02
N VAL A 19 -2.34 -14.97 31.54
CA VAL A 19 -3.52 -14.49 30.79
C VAL A 19 -3.46 -12.98 30.51
N PRO A 20 -3.17 -12.10 31.50
CA PRO A 20 -2.98 -10.67 31.23
C PRO A 20 -1.79 -10.39 30.33
N LEU A 21 -0.67 -11.09 30.53
CA LEU A 21 0.53 -10.89 29.72
C LEU A 21 0.28 -11.29 28.26
N PHE A 22 -0.41 -12.40 28.05
CA PHE A 22 -0.85 -12.85 26.72
C PHE A 22 -1.84 -11.87 26.10
N GLY A 23 -2.83 -11.40 26.86
CA GLY A 23 -3.81 -10.41 26.38
C GLY A 23 -3.16 -9.08 25.98
N LEU A 24 -2.21 -8.57 26.77
CA LEU A 24 -1.42 -7.38 26.44
C LEU A 24 -0.58 -7.64 25.19
N THR A 25 0.13 -8.77 25.12
CA THR A 25 0.96 -9.12 23.96
C THR A 25 0.13 -9.23 22.69
N LEU A 26 -1.04 -9.88 22.75
CA LEU A 26 -1.97 -9.93 21.62
C LEU A 26 -2.45 -8.54 21.24
N ARG A 27 -2.82 -7.69 22.20
CA ARG A 27 -3.30 -6.33 21.92
C ARG A 27 -2.22 -5.46 21.29
N PHE A 28 -0.97 -5.57 21.76
CA PHE A 28 0.17 -4.85 21.21
C PHE A 28 0.66 -5.42 19.88
N SER A 29 0.47 -6.71 19.62
CA SER A 29 0.90 -7.35 18.37
C SER A 29 -0.14 -7.21 17.27
N LEU A 30 -1.42 -7.44 17.58
CA LEU A 30 -2.50 -7.43 16.59
C LEU A 30 -2.75 -6.05 15.98
N ASN A 31 -2.75 -4.98 16.77
CA ASN A 31 -2.97 -3.62 16.24
C ASN A 31 -1.96 -3.21 15.16
N PRO A 32 -0.64 -3.26 15.40
CA PRO A 32 0.34 -2.93 14.37
C PRO A 32 0.38 -3.98 13.25
N LEU A 33 0.12 -5.27 13.53
CA LEU A 33 0.03 -6.29 12.48
C LEU A 33 -1.11 -6.02 11.52
N VAL A 34 -2.30 -5.72 12.03
CA VAL A 34 -3.47 -5.44 11.20
C VAL A 34 -3.24 -4.17 10.39
N GLU A 35 -2.68 -3.11 10.99
CA GLU A 35 -2.36 -1.88 10.26
C GLU A 35 -1.30 -2.10 9.16
N ALA A 36 -0.22 -2.82 9.48
CA ALA A 36 0.80 -3.17 8.51
C ALA A 36 0.26 -4.08 7.40
N PHE A 37 -0.66 -5.00 7.74
CA PHE A 37 -1.30 -5.89 6.78
C PHE A 37 -2.25 -5.14 5.84
N ILE A 38 -3.00 -4.16 6.36
CA ILE A 38 -3.85 -3.29 5.53
C ILE A 38 -2.98 -2.45 4.58
N ARG A 39 -1.94 -1.79 5.11
CA ARG A 39 -1.00 -1.01 4.28
C ARG A 39 -0.31 -1.87 3.22
N LEU A 40 0.06 -3.11 3.56
CA LEU A 40 0.64 -4.07 2.62
C LEU A 40 -0.37 -4.48 1.55
N LYS A 41 -1.62 -4.75 1.95
CA LYS A 41 -2.70 -5.13 1.03
C LYS A 41 -3.06 -3.97 0.09
N GLU A 42 -3.07 -2.73 0.57
CA GLU A 42 -3.27 -1.52 -0.24
C GLU A 42 -2.12 -1.33 -1.24
N ALA A 43 -0.87 -1.46 -0.78
CA ALA A 43 0.30 -1.39 -1.66
C ALA A 43 0.30 -2.51 -2.72
N GLN A 44 -0.13 -3.71 -2.35
CA GLN A 44 -0.30 -4.84 -3.27
C GLN A 44 -1.43 -4.60 -4.28
N HIS A 45 -2.56 -4.01 -3.87
CA HIS A 45 -3.64 -3.64 -4.80
C HIS A 45 -3.16 -2.63 -5.83
N GLY A 46 -2.46 -1.56 -5.41
CA GLY A 46 -1.86 -0.60 -6.33
C GLY A 46 -0.81 -1.24 -7.24
N GLY A 47 0.02 -2.14 -6.70
CA GLY A 47 1.01 -2.90 -7.49
C GLY A 47 0.38 -3.86 -8.51
N MET A 48 -0.79 -4.42 -8.22
CA MET A 48 -1.50 -5.32 -9.11
C MET A 48 -2.09 -4.58 -10.31
N GLU A 49 -2.65 -3.39 -10.11
CA GLU A 49 -3.12 -2.53 -11.20
C GLU A 49 -1.97 -2.09 -12.12
N VAL A 50 -0.84 -1.70 -11.55
CA VAL A 50 0.37 -1.35 -12.31
C VAL A 50 0.90 -2.55 -13.10
N ARG A 51 0.89 -3.75 -12.50
CA ARG A 51 1.33 -4.98 -13.17
C ARG A 51 0.41 -5.37 -14.31
N LEU A 52 -0.90 -5.27 -14.13
CA LEU A 52 -1.91 -5.55 -15.14
C LEU A 52 -1.83 -4.54 -16.29
N LEU A 53 -1.65 -3.25 -15.97
CA LEU A 53 -1.44 -2.22 -16.97
C LEU A 53 -0.15 -2.46 -17.77
N ARG A 54 0.94 -2.83 -17.11
CA ARG A 54 2.21 -3.18 -17.76
C ARG A 54 2.07 -4.38 -18.71
N GLU A 55 1.31 -5.39 -18.32
CA GLU A 55 1.03 -6.56 -19.16
C GLU A 55 0.20 -6.18 -20.40
N ARG A 56 -0.79 -5.31 -20.24
CA ARG A 56 -1.57 -4.77 -21.37
C ARG A 56 -0.71 -3.94 -22.32
N VAL A 57 0.17 -3.09 -21.80
CA VAL A 57 1.11 -2.30 -22.62
C VAL A 57 2.05 -3.23 -23.39
N ALA A 58 2.63 -4.24 -22.75
CA ALA A 58 3.50 -5.21 -23.41
C ALA A 58 2.76 -6.04 -24.49
N HIS A 59 1.47 -6.33 -24.27
CA HIS A 59 0.66 -7.00 -25.28
C HIS A 59 0.39 -6.10 -26.50
N MET A 60 0.05 -4.83 -26.26
CA MET A 60 -0.15 -3.84 -27.33
C MET A 60 1.14 -3.57 -28.12
N GLU A 61 2.28 -3.50 -27.42
CA GLU A 61 3.60 -3.35 -28.04
C GLU A 61 3.88 -4.52 -29.00
N ARG A 62 3.66 -5.76 -28.57
CA ARG A 62 3.80 -6.94 -29.42
C ARG A 62 2.84 -6.97 -30.60
N LEU A 63 1.60 -6.49 -30.42
CA LEU A 63 0.66 -6.37 -31.52
C LEU A 63 1.11 -5.30 -32.52
N LEU A 64 1.60 -4.15 -32.07
CA LEU A 64 2.15 -3.11 -32.95
C LEU A 64 3.37 -3.60 -33.73
N GLU A 65 4.26 -4.34 -33.07
CA GLU A 65 5.41 -5.00 -33.68
C GLU A 65 4.95 -6.01 -34.75
N ALA A 66 3.97 -6.87 -34.42
CA ALA A 66 3.42 -7.85 -35.37
C ALA A 66 2.69 -7.21 -36.56
N HIS A 67 2.12 -6.02 -36.39
CA HIS A 67 1.49 -5.25 -37.48
C HIS A 67 2.51 -4.42 -38.28
N GLY A 68 3.82 -4.52 -37.98
CA GLY A 68 4.88 -3.80 -38.69
C GLY A 68 4.79 -2.28 -38.55
N LEU A 69 4.13 -1.78 -37.49
CA LEU A 69 3.96 -0.35 -37.21
C LEU A 69 5.05 0.21 -36.30
N MET A 70 5.97 -0.63 -35.82
CA MET A 70 7.19 -0.23 -35.13
C MET A 70 8.34 -0.13 -36.14
N ASP A 71 8.23 0.81 -37.08
CA ASP A 71 9.38 1.24 -37.85
C ASP A 71 10.12 2.34 -37.07
N ASP A 72 11.43 2.12 -36.94
CA ASP A 72 12.52 3.04 -36.62
C ASP A 72 12.16 4.52 -36.30
N HIS A 73 12.71 5.00 -35.18
CA HIS A 73 12.71 6.39 -34.69
C HIS A 73 11.54 6.82 -33.79
N LEU A 74 11.74 6.70 -32.49
CA LEU A 74 11.65 7.85 -31.57
C LEU A 74 12.30 7.47 -30.22
N PRO A 75 13.35 8.16 -29.78
CA PRO A 75 13.91 7.92 -28.47
C PRO A 75 12.90 8.43 -27.44
N VAL A 76 12.26 7.52 -26.69
CA VAL A 76 11.47 7.87 -25.50
C VAL A 76 12.43 8.20 -24.34
N SER A 77 13.42 9.04 -24.62
CA SER A 77 14.06 9.92 -23.68
C SER A 77 13.40 11.28 -23.86
N LEU A 78 12.33 11.58 -23.11
CA LEU A 78 11.75 12.92 -22.83
C LEU A 78 10.24 12.83 -22.52
N ARG A 79 9.86 12.09 -21.48
CA ARG A 79 8.68 12.46 -20.68
C ARG A 79 8.83 12.10 -19.20
N ALA A 80 10.05 12.20 -18.70
CA ALA A 80 10.27 12.66 -17.34
C ALA A 80 10.17 14.19 -17.39
N SER A 81 9.37 14.78 -16.49
CA SER A 81 9.03 16.21 -16.38
C SER A 81 7.83 16.71 -17.18
N ALA A 82 6.66 16.60 -16.56
CA ALA A 82 5.79 17.76 -16.39
C ALA A 82 4.84 17.51 -15.21
N PRO A 83 5.10 18.07 -14.01
CA PRO A 83 4.04 18.19 -13.01
C PRO A 83 2.98 19.11 -13.62
N GLU A 84 1.71 18.72 -13.54
CA GLU A 84 0.57 19.51 -14.01
C GLU A 84 0.55 20.87 -13.28
N ARG A 85 1.22 21.88 -13.84
CA ARG A 85 0.96 23.29 -13.53
C ARG A 85 -0.26 23.70 -14.33
N LEU A 86 -1.39 23.81 -13.62
CA LEU A 86 -2.58 24.56 -13.98
C LEU A 86 -2.19 25.86 -14.70
N PRO A 87 -2.70 26.15 -15.92
CA PRO A 87 -2.55 27.45 -16.51
C PRO A 87 -3.45 28.44 -15.77
N ALA A 88 -2.85 29.20 -14.86
CA ALA A 88 -3.39 30.47 -14.43
C ALA A 88 -3.46 31.42 -15.65
N VAL A 89 -4.51 32.23 -15.66
CA VAL A 89 -4.71 33.48 -16.40
C VAL A 89 -5.70 33.38 -17.58
N ALA A 90 -6.94 33.73 -17.29
CA ALA A 90 -7.73 34.60 -18.16
C ALA A 90 -8.04 35.89 -17.38
N PRO A 91 -7.61 37.08 -17.84
CA PRO A 91 -7.97 38.34 -17.21
C PRO A 91 -9.21 38.90 -17.94
N LEU A 92 -10.39 38.74 -17.35
CA LEU A 92 -11.60 39.43 -17.79
C LEU A 92 -11.97 40.54 -16.79
N LYS A 93 -11.32 41.69 -17.01
CA LYS A 93 -11.91 43.04 -17.03
C LYS A 93 -13.22 43.28 -16.24
N ASP A 94 -13.07 43.97 -15.12
CA ASP A 94 -13.75 45.24 -14.77
C ASP A 94 -15.28 45.29 -14.56
N ARG A 95 -15.68 45.32 -13.28
CA ARG A 95 -16.87 45.98 -12.67
C ARG A 95 -17.04 45.40 -11.26
N GLU A 96 -17.21 46.09 -10.16
CA GLU A 96 -17.69 47.45 -9.90
C GLU A 96 -17.32 47.75 -8.42
N ARG A 97 -16.86 48.97 -8.16
CA ARG A 97 -16.72 49.51 -6.81
C ARG A 97 -18.11 49.84 -6.26
N VAL A 98 -18.49 49.37 -5.07
CA VAL A 98 -19.16 50.11 -3.98
C VAL A 98 -18.91 49.37 -2.67
#